data_AF-A0A924L461-F1
#
_entry.id   AF-A0A924L461-F1
#
_cell.length_a   1.000
_cell.length_b   1.000
_cell.length_c   1.000
_cell.angle_alpha   90.00
_cell.angle_beta   90.00
_cell.angle_gamma   90.00
#
_symmetry.space_group_name_H-M   'P 1'
#
loop_
_entity.id
_entity.type
_entity.pdbx_description
1 polymer ?
#
loop_
_entity_poly.entity_id
_entity_poly.type
_entity_poly.pdbx_seq_one_letter_code
_entity_poly.pdbx_strand_id
1 'polypeptide(L)'
;MLENLFNLIKENSTDSVINNPVISNEENDAVVADATHSVADGLQGVLAGGGLQSVLSLFNNNNNSEGNGLLSNPIVSNIISSFTNKLTDNHGIASDQAAGIASSLIPSVLSSLVNRTNDANNSNFNIDSIISSLTGGGNS
;
A
#
# COMPACT_ATOMS: atom_id res chain seq x y z
N MET A 1 5.83 -11.56 -5.05
CA MET A 1 5.79 -10.25 -4.36
C MET A 1 4.34 -9.87 -4.03
N LEU A 2 3.45 -9.78 -5.03
CA LEU A 2 2.04 -9.40 -4.83
C LEU A 2 1.31 -10.23 -3.76
N GLU A 3 1.49 -11.56 -3.73
CA GLU A 3 0.87 -12.41 -2.70
C GLU A 3 1.35 -12.06 -1.28
N ASN A 4 2.64 -11.78 -1.10
CA ASN A 4 3.16 -11.34 0.20
C ASN A 4 2.60 -9.97 0.59
N LEU A 5 2.49 -9.04 -0.37
CA LEU A 5 1.89 -7.72 -0.15
C LEU A 5 0.40 -7.85 0.21
N PHE A 6 -0.33 -8.74 -0.48
CA PHE A 6 -1.73 -9.05 -0.17
C PHE A 6 -1.87 -9.56 1.26
N ASN A 7 -1.03 -10.49 1.69
CA ASN A 7 -1.05 -11.00 3.07
C ASN A 7 -0.73 -9.92 4.09
N LEU A 8 0.25 -9.05 3.79
CA LEU A 8 0.58 -7.91 4.64
C LEU A 8 -0.60 -6.94 4.79
N ILE A 9 -1.28 -6.66 3.68
CA ILE A 9 -2.45 -5.79 3.68
C ILE A 9 -3.58 -6.45 4.44
N LYS A 10 -3.85 -7.74 4.21
CA LYS A 10 -4.86 -8.50 4.94
C LYS A 10 -4.66 -8.43 6.45
N GLU A 11 -3.42 -8.57 6.93
CA GLU A 11 -3.08 -8.40 8.35
C GLU A 11 -3.42 -6.99 8.86
N ASN A 12 -3.09 -5.94 8.10
CA ASN A 12 -3.33 -4.54 8.44
C ASN A 12 -4.78 -4.07 8.21
N SER A 13 -5.54 -4.81 7.41
CA SER A 13 -6.92 -4.52 7.01
C SER A 13 -7.96 -4.98 8.02
N THR A 14 -7.55 -5.69 9.07
CA THR A 14 -8.48 -6.28 10.05
C THR A 14 -9.43 -5.22 10.63
N ASP A 15 -8.91 -4.08 11.08
CA ASP A 15 -9.75 -3.05 11.71
C ASP A 15 -10.40 -2.09 10.70
N SER A 16 -9.71 -1.80 9.59
CA SER A 16 -10.18 -0.80 8.61
C SER A 16 -11.15 -1.37 7.56
N VAL A 17 -11.09 -2.68 7.31
CA VAL A 17 -11.84 -3.38 6.25
C VAL A 17 -12.66 -4.53 6.83
N ILE A 18 -12.03 -5.48 7.53
CA ILE A 18 -12.72 -6.71 7.98
C ILE A 18 -13.75 -6.42 9.07
N ASN A 19 -13.40 -5.58 10.04
CA ASN A 19 -14.29 -5.15 11.12
C ASN A 19 -15.17 -3.95 10.73
N ASN A 20 -15.11 -3.50 9.48
CA ASN A 20 -15.79 -2.30 9.04
C ASN A 20 -17.23 -2.61 8.58
N PRO A 21 -18.28 -2.02 9.20
CA PRO A 21 -19.66 -2.29 8.80
C PRO A 21 -20.03 -1.77 7.40
N VAL A 22 -19.21 -0.92 6.81
CA VAL A 22 -19.39 -0.38 5.45
C VAL A 22 -19.01 -1.41 4.38
N ILE A 23 -18.09 -2.33 4.70
CA ILE A 23 -17.60 -3.33 3.76
C ILE A 23 -18.23 -4.67 4.09
N SER A 24 -18.88 -5.30 3.11
CA SER A 24 -19.45 -6.63 3.30
C SER A 24 -18.33 -7.65 3.43
N ASN A 25 -18.50 -8.67 4.28
CA ASN A 25 -17.47 -9.69 4.49
C ASN A 25 -17.02 -10.40 3.21
N GLU A 26 -17.91 -10.51 2.23
CA GLU A 26 -17.65 -11.08 0.90
C GLU A 26 -16.71 -10.20 0.06
N GLU A 27 -16.72 -8.88 0.30
CA GLU A 27 -15.91 -7.88 -0.40
C GLU A 27 -14.55 -7.67 0.26
N ASN A 28 -14.34 -8.16 1.49
CA ASN A 28 -13.10 -7.96 2.24
C ASN A 28 -11.86 -8.35 1.43
N ASP A 29 -11.85 -9.53 0.81
CA ASP A 29 -10.72 -9.98 0.01
C ASP A 29 -10.54 -9.15 -1.27
N ALA A 30 -11.64 -8.68 -1.87
CA ALA A 30 -11.60 -7.81 -3.05
C ALA A 30 -11.04 -6.42 -2.69
N VAL A 31 -11.47 -5.83 -1.57
CA VAL A 31 -10.94 -4.56 -1.06
C VAL A 31 -9.45 -4.67 -0.72
N VAL A 32 -9.03 -5.78 -0.09
CA VAL A 32 -7.61 -6.06 0.18
C VAL A 32 -6.83 -6.17 -1.14
N ALA A 33 -7.38 -6.83 -2.17
CA ALA A 33 -6.76 -6.90 -3.48
C ALA A 33 -6.64 -5.51 -4.14
N ASP A 34 -7.67 -4.67 -4.04
CA ASP A 34 -7.65 -3.32 -4.59
C ASP A 34 -6.68 -2.40 -3.87
N ALA A 35 -6.53 -2.53 -2.54
CA ALA A 35 -5.48 -1.86 -1.78
C ALA A 35 -4.09 -2.33 -2.25
N THR A 36 -3.92 -3.64 -2.46
CA THR A 36 -2.68 -4.24 -2.97
C THR A 36 -2.30 -3.66 -4.31
N HIS A 37 -3.25 -3.64 -5.25
CA HIS A 37 -3.04 -3.04 -6.56
C HIS A 37 -2.76 -1.54 -6.46
N SER A 38 -3.51 -0.78 -5.64
CA SER A 38 -3.30 0.66 -5.51
C SER A 38 -1.91 1.02 -5.01
N VAL A 39 -1.39 0.28 -4.03
CA VAL A 39 -0.02 0.44 -3.52
C VAL A 39 0.99 0.10 -4.61
N ALA A 40 0.82 -1.04 -5.29
CA ALA A 40 1.71 -1.48 -6.36
C ALA A 40 1.72 -0.48 -7.53
N ASP A 41 0.54 -0.09 -8.03
CA ASP A 41 0.32 0.86 -9.12
C ASP A 41 0.91 2.23 -8.78
N GLY A 42 0.70 2.72 -7.56
CA GLY A 42 1.23 4.01 -7.12
C GLY A 42 2.75 4.02 -7.04
N LEU A 43 3.35 2.97 -6.48
CA LEU A 43 4.81 2.82 -6.45
C LEU A 43 5.38 2.66 -7.88
N GLN A 44 4.74 1.85 -8.71
CA GLN A 44 5.13 1.65 -10.11
C GLN A 44 5.05 2.96 -10.91
N GLY A 45 3.98 3.74 -10.75
CA GLY A 45 3.81 5.02 -11.43
C GLY A 45 4.92 6.02 -11.06
N VAL A 46 5.32 6.04 -9.79
CA VAL A 46 6.44 6.87 -9.32
C VAL A 46 7.76 6.40 -9.92
N LEU A 47 8.03 5.09 -9.91
CA LEU A 47 9.24 4.51 -10.49
C LEU A 47 9.33 4.78 -12.00
N ALA A 48 8.23 4.58 -12.73
CA ALA A 48 8.12 4.86 -14.15
C ALA A 48 8.33 6.35 -14.48
N GLY A 49 7.94 7.25 -13.56
CA GLY A 49 8.20 8.69 -13.64
C GLY A 49 9.62 9.13 -13.24
N GLY A 50 10.54 8.19 -12.98
CA GLY A 50 11.91 8.51 -12.53
C GLY A 50 12.03 8.79 -11.03
N GLY A 51 10.98 8.54 -10.25
CA GLY A 51 10.92 8.77 -8.80
C GLY A 51 11.58 7.70 -7.95
N LEU A 52 12.60 6.99 -8.46
CA LEU A 52 13.33 5.96 -7.71
C LEU A 52 13.87 6.51 -6.39
N GLN A 53 14.44 7.72 -6.40
CA GLN A 53 14.94 8.36 -5.18
C GLN A 53 13.82 8.58 -4.16
N SER A 54 12.60 8.92 -4.61
CA SER A 54 11.46 9.13 -3.72
C SER A 54 10.96 7.83 -3.10
N VAL A 55 10.97 6.73 -3.86
CA VAL A 55 10.69 5.39 -3.32
C VAL A 55 11.77 4.97 -2.33
N LEU A 56 13.05 5.09 -2.69
CA LEU A 56 14.14 4.81 -1.75
C LEU A 56 14.03 5.67 -0.49
N SER A 57 13.70 6.95 -0.60
CA SER A 57 13.46 7.81 0.56
C SER A 57 12.26 7.37 1.38
N LEU A 58 11.17 6.89 0.77
CA LEU A 58 10.01 6.35 1.48
C LEU A 58 10.42 5.14 2.35
N PHE A 59 11.23 4.24 1.79
CA PHE A 59 11.64 2.99 2.44
C PHE A 59 12.86 3.13 3.35
N ASN A 60 13.74 4.10 3.10
CA ASN A 60 14.89 4.42 3.95
C ASN A 60 14.50 5.33 5.12
N ASN A 61 13.30 5.92 5.09
CA ASN A 61 12.78 6.66 6.23
C ASN A 61 12.30 5.69 7.32
N ASN A 62 13.24 4.95 7.92
CA ASN A 62 13.08 4.06 9.07
C ASN A 62 12.60 4.76 10.36
N ASN A 63 12.34 6.07 10.31
CA ASN A 63 12.11 6.91 11.48
C ASN A 63 10.65 7.27 11.72
N ASN A 64 9.68 6.39 11.46
CA ASN A 64 8.28 6.73 11.78
C ASN A 64 7.46 5.55 12.31
N SER A 65 7.82 5.09 13.51
CA SER A 65 6.81 4.62 14.47
C SER A 65 5.85 5.74 14.94
N GLU A 66 5.99 6.98 14.45
CA GLU A 66 5.23 8.14 14.93
C GLU A 66 4.65 8.99 13.78
N GLY A 67 3.57 8.50 13.17
CA GLY A 67 2.38 9.31 12.86
C GLY A 67 2.33 10.19 11.60
N ASN A 68 3.40 10.88 11.17
CA ASN A 68 3.23 11.99 10.20
C ASN A 68 4.14 12.00 8.97
N GLY A 69 5.22 11.22 8.94
CA GLY A 69 6.16 11.21 7.81
C GLY A 69 5.59 10.58 6.53
N LEU A 70 4.81 9.50 6.66
CA LEU A 70 4.21 8.79 5.53
C LEU A 70 3.02 9.56 4.94
N LEU A 71 2.14 10.11 5.78
CA LEU A 71 0.98 10.90 5.33
C LEU A 71 1.39 12.18 4.58
N SER A 72 2.55 12.74 4.91
CA SER A 72 3.10 13.92 4.23
C SER A 72 3.75 13.57 2.88
N ASN A 73 3.90 12.28 2.56
CA ASN A 73 4.55 11.85 1.33
C ASN A 73 3.55 11.86 0.15
N PRO A 74 3.86 12.55 -0.97
CA PRO A 74 2.96 12.66 -2.11
C PRO A 74 2.65 11.30 -2.75
N ILE A 75 3.55 10.32 -2.66
CA ILE A 75 3.33 8.95 -3.13
C ILE A 75 2.17 8.32 -2.34
N VAL A 76 2.20 8.46 -1.03
CA VAL A 76 1.18 7.90 -0.13
C VAL A 76 -0.17 8.56 -0.39
N SER A 77 -0.20 9.88 -0.51
CA SER A 77 -1.41 10.62 -0.85
C SER A 77 -2.01 10.18 -2.20
N ASN A 78 -1.18 9.96 -3.22
CA ASN A 78 -1.63 9.45 -4.51
C ASN A 78 -2.20 8.03 -4.41
N ILE A 79 -1.56 7.14 -3.64
CA ILE A 79 -2.05 5.78 -3.41
C ILE A 79 -3.40 5.82 -2.69
N ILE A 80 -3.53 6.65 -1.65
CA ILE A 80 -4.79 6.85 -0.91
C ILE A 80 -5.88 7.27 -1.90
N SER A 81 -5.62 8.29 -2.73
CA SER A 81 -6.60 8.77 -3.71
C SER A 81 -6.98 7.69 -4.73
N SER A 82 -6.01 6.93 -5.24
CA SER A 82 -6.26 5.81 -6.17
C SER A 82 -7.14 4.74 -5.53
N PHE A 83 -6.82 4.35 -4.30
CA PHE A 83 -7.58 3.35 -3.57
C PHE A 83 -8.99 3.83 -3.20
N THR A 84 -9.14 5.09 -2.76
CA THR A 84 -10.45 5.70 -2.53
C THR A 84 -11.31 5.66 -3.79
N ASN A 85 -10.75 5.96 -4.97
CA ASN A 85 -11.48 5.87 -6.22
C ASN A 85 -11.91 4.43 -6.51
N LYS A 86 -11.03 3.43 -6.33
CA LYS A 86 -11.41 2.01 -6.49
C LYS A 86 -12.53 1.59 -5.53
N LEU A 87 -12.49 2.02 -4.28
CA LEU A 87 -13.56 1.75 -3.32
C LEU A 87 -14.90 2.38 -3.73
N THR A 88 -14.88 3.61 -4.24
CA THR A 88 -16.11 4.26 -4.71
C THR A 88 -16.62 3.65 -6.02
N ASP A 89 -15.73 3.38 -6.98
CA ASP A 89 -16.09 2.92 -8.33
C ASP A 89 -16.43 1.42 -8.37
N ASN A 90 -15.65 0.58 -7.68
CA ASN A 90 -15.81 -0.88 -7.70
C ASN A 90 -16.81 -1.37 -6.65
N HIS A 91 -16.77 -0.78 -5.45
CA HIS A 91 -17.55 -1.24 -4.29
C HIS A 91 -18.74 -0.34 -3.96
N GLY A 92 -18.91 0.78 -4.67
CA GLY A 92 -20.00 1.73 -4.41
C GLY A 92 -19.91 2.40 -3.05
N ILE A 93 -18.73 2.40 -2.42
CA ILE A 93 -18.53 2.97 -1.09
C ILE A 93 -18.51 4.50 -1.19
N ALA A 94 -19.26 5.17 -0.30
CA ALA A 94 -19.30 6.62 -0.25
C ALA A 94 -17.89 7.21 -0.08
N SER A 95 -17.57 8.25 -0.84
CA SER A 95 -16.19 8.76 -0.96
C SER A 95 -15.60 9.21 0.38
N ASP A 96 -16.41 9.71 1.31
CA ASP A 96 -16.02 10.05 2.67
C ASP A 96 -15.60 8.81 3.48
N GLN A 97 -16.35 7.70 3.38
CA GLN A 97 -16.02 6.44 4.03
C GLN A 97 -14.78 5.81 3.39
N ALA A 98 -14.74 5.77 2.05
CA ALA A 98 -13.61 5.26 1.29
C ALA A 98 -12.32 6.02 1.59
N ALA A 99 -12.39 7.36 1.70
CA ALA A 99 -11.25 8.18 2.10
C ALA A 99 -10.79 7.88 3.53
N GLY A 100 -11.71 7.66 4.47
CA GLY A 100 -11.40 7.27 5.84
C GLY A 100 -10.65 5.93 5.90
N ILE A 101 -11.15 4.92 5.20
CA ILE A 101 -10.55 3.58 5.11
C ILE A 101 -9.18 3.64 4.45
N ALA A 102 -9.06 4.35 3.33
CA ALA A 102 -7.78 4.49 2.63
C ALA A 102 -6.74 5.22 3.48
N SER A 103 -7.14 6.27 4.19
CA SER A 103 -6.25 7.07 5.03
C SER A 103 -5.78 6.36 6.30
N SER A 104 -6.49 5.33 6.78
CA SER A 104 -6.03 4.48 7.88
C SER A 104 -5.21 3.30 7.36
N LEU A 105 -5.70 2.62 6.32
CA LEU A 105 -5.12 1.38 5.84
C LEU A 105 -3.80 1.58 5.11
N ILE A 106 -3.74 2.48 4.12
CA ILE A 106 -2.58 2.65 3.25
C ILE A 106 -1.32 3.05 4.06
N PRO A 107 -1.37 4.01 4.99
CA PRO A 107 -0.20 4.34 5.81
C PRO A 107 0.24 3.17 6.70
N SER A 108 -0.71 2.41 7.29
CA SER A 108 -0.38 1.27 8.14
C SER A 108 0.31 0.14 7.36
N VAL A 109 -0.21 -0.14 6.16
CA VAL A 109 0.37 -1.11 5.22
C VAL A 109 1.75 -0.70 4.79
N LEU A 110 1.93 0.56 4.36
CA LEU A 110 3.23 1.06 3.92
C LEU A 110 4.23 1.07 5.06
N SER A 111 3.81 1.48 6.26
CA SER A 111 4.66 1.39 7.46
C SER A 111 5.10 -0.06 7.72
N SER A 112 4.16 -1.01 7.70
CA SER A 112 4.46 -2.44 7.84
C SER A 112 5.37 -2.96 6.73
N LEU A 113 5.18 -2.49 5.49
CA LEU A 113 5.97 -2.88 4.33
C LEU A 113 7.41 -2.36 4.46
N VAL A 114 7.58 -1.09 4.84
CA VAL A 114 8.89 -0.49 5.11
C VAL A 114 9.59 -1.22 6.24
N ASN A 115 8.90 -1.50 7.35
CA ASN A 115 9.45 -2.28 8.45
C ASN A 115 9.91 -3.67 7.99
N ARG A 116 9.06 -4.42 7.26
CA ARG A 116 9.44 -5.73 6.72
C ARG A 116 10.56 -5.66 5.69
N THR A 117 10.65 -4.57 4.94
CA THR A 117 11.69 -4.36 3.93
C THR A 117 13.05 -4.06 4.55
N ASN A 118 13.06 -3.42 5.72
CA ASN A 118 14.27 -3.13 6.49
C ASN A 118 14.62 -4.25 7.48
N ASP A 119 13.79 -5.29 7.61
CA ASP A 119 14.06 -6.42 8.49
C ASP A 119 15.14 -7.32 7.86
N ALA A 120 16.33 -7.33 8.45
CA ALA A 120 17.46 -8.13 7.98
C ALA A 120 17.18 -9.65 7.98
N ASN A 121 16.16 -10.11 8.70
CA ASN A 121 15.76 -11.52 8.73
C ASN A 121 14.67 -11.87 7.71
N ASN A 122 14.10 -10.88 7.00
CA ASN A 122 13.01 -11.09 6.05
C ASN A 122 13.48 -10.89 4.60
N SER A 123 13.87 -11.98 3.94
CA SER A 123 14.32 -11.93 2.54
C SER A 123 13.18 -11.76 1.52
N ASN A 124 11.91 -11.90 1.95
CA ASN A 124 10.75 -11.87 1.05
C ASN A 124 10.35 -10.45 0.63
N PHE A 125 10.71 -9.45 1.44
CA PHE A 125 10.52 -8.04 1.17
C PHE A 125 11.91 -7.39 1.16
N ASN A 126 12.51 -7.27 -0.01
CA ASN A 126 13.73 -6.48 -0.19
C ASN A 126 13.41 -5.35 -1.17
N ILE A 127 13.89 -4.14 -0.88
CA ILE A 127 13.71 -2.95 -1.70
C ILE A 127 14.15 -3.20 -3.16
N ASP A 128 15.25 -3.93 -3.37
CA ASP A 128 15.77 -4.30 -4.68
C ASP A 128 14.81 -5.24 -5.41
N SER A 129 14.26 -6.23 -4.71
CA SER A 129 13.28 -7.17 -5.26
C SER A 129 11.95 -6.48 -5.59
N ILE A 130 11.51 -5.54 -4.75
CA ILE A 130 10.30 -4.75 -4.98
C ILE A 130 10.49 -3.87 -6.21
N ILE A 131 11.59 -3.09 -6.26
CA ILE A 131 11.91 -2.24 -7.40
C ILE A 131 11.99 -3.09 -8.67
N SER A 132 12.75 -4.18 -8.66
CA SER A 132 12.87 -5.08 -9.81
C SER A 132 11.51 -5.64 -10.26
N SER A 133 10.66 -6.03 -9.32
CA SER A 133 9.32 -6.53 -9.65
C SER A 133 8.38 -5.47 -10.23
N LEU A 134 8.55 -4.20 -9.84
CA LEU A 134 7.70 -3.09 -10.30
C LEU A 134 8.21 -2.42 -11.58
N THR A 135 9.52 -2.40 -11.82
CA THR A 135 10.13 -1.82 -13.03
C THR A 135 10.19 -2.79 -14.21
N GLY A 136 9.68 -4.01 -14.06
CA GLY A 136 9.68 -5.02 -15.12
C GLY A 136 10.98 -5.82 -15.23
N GLY A 137 11.80 -5.86 -14.19
CA GLY A 137 13.01 -6.69 -14.08
C GLY A 137 12.74 -8.20 -13.91
N GLY A 138 11.54 -8.66 -14.24
CA GLY A 138 11.23 -10.08 -14.39
C GLY A 138 11.31 -10.45 -15.87
N ASN A 139 12.47 -10.99 -16.27
CA ASN A 139 12.76 -11.69 -17.53
C ASN A 139 13.56 -10.89 -18.60
N SER A 140 14.87 -11.02 -18.51
CA SER A 140 15.77 -11.15 -19.68
C SER A 140 16.61 -12.40 -19.52
#